data_AF-A0A3E2BK01-F1
#
_entry.id   AF-A0A3E2BK01-F1
#
_cell.length_a   1.000
_cell.length_b   1.000
_cell.length_c   1.000
_cell.angle_alpha   90.00
_cell.angle_beta   90.00
_cell.angle_gamma   90.00
#
_symmetry.space_group_name_H-M   'P 1'
#
loop_
_entity.id
_entity.type
_entity.pdbx_description
1 polymer ?
#
loop_
_entity_poly.entity_id
_entity_poly.type
_entity_poly.pdbx_seq_one_letter_code
_entity_poly.pdbx_strand_id
1 'polypeptide(L)'
;MGSDLSGLYLAAYERYEGRFFRTIGEYNTGEELKDLWKGLQPHYRVLILSGLYGFLEPFDQIQEYTCHLTDEDIDNNKRISGYWSELLTEILVWYIKQYQVEYVIDLLSEESYQNTIAWRKVYYECGNTKFLHRAYKNQAGPVTLPNSALFMLNEFMINKTDPNKIPVDKFIKREYLIDDEILFEPQFMMSKNQVAREGIAEMFPILRKKLINSWDKLPSSVIYKLANAEYVYRKFLNLQLADYTAASICLSKAIETWLRDLAKTFIDITGIKMRDRNGKIVEIGRATLGDYEYYLKDVNNENIRKKISQKYTNITSNDLLDLKNKIFRIKNDYRNGYVHEKDMPKAVFEKFREIAFEFFNYWPLKIKKDK
;
A
#
# COMPACT_ATOMS: atom_id res chain seq x y z
N MET A 1 18.74 47.66 -10.90
CA MET A 1 17.91 47.06 -9.83
C MET A 1 17.73 45.60 -10.20
N GLY A 2 18.26 44.69 -9.38
CA GLY A 2 18.27 43.25 -9.68
C GLY A 2 16.85 42.70 -9.68
N SER A 3 16.45 42.10 -10.80
CA SER A 3 15.18 41.40 -10.98
C SER A 3 15.23 39.99 -10.38
N ASP A 4 15.82 39.85 -9.19
CA ASP A 4 15.95 38.57 -8.51
C ASP A 4 14.86 38.48 -7.44
N LEU A 5 13.72 37.91 -7.82
CA LEU A 5 12.55 37.71 -6.95
C LEU A 5 12.78 36.57 -5.93
N SER A 6 13.93 35.89 -5.96
CA SER A 6 14.25 34.77 -5.06
C SER A 6 14.29 35.17 -3.59
N GLY A 7 14.65 36.42 -3.28
CA GLY A 7 14.71 36.94 -1.91
C GLY A 7 13.37 37.36 -1.29
N LEU A 8 12.29 37.46 -2.07
CA LEU A 8 10.99 37.91 -1.57
C LEU A 8 10.29 36.83 -0.75
N TYR A 9 9.67 37.23 0.35
CA TYR A 9 8.75 36.34 1.05
C TYR A 9 7.42 36.31 0.28
N LEU A 10 6.91 35.10 0.02
CA LEU A 10 5.60 34.85 -0.57
C LEU A 10 4.82 33.88 0.31
N ALA A 11 3.49 33.88 0.19
CA ALA A 11 2.66 32.87 0.84
C ALA A 11 3.06 31.46 0.35
N ALA A 12 3.08 30.47 1.24
CA ALA A 12 3.50 29.11 0.92
C ALA A 12 2.75 28.51 -0.27
N TYR A 13 1.43 28.73 -0.38
CA TYR A 13 0.65 28.22 -1.51
C TYR A 13 1.03 28.83 -2.87
N GLU A 14 1.58 30.05 -2.86
CA GLU A 14 2.04 30.78 -4.04
C GLU A 14 3.50 30.46 -4.35
N ARG A 15 4.32 30.24 -3.31
CA ARG A 15 5.75 29.98 -3.46
C ARG A 15 6.05 28.57 -3.96
N TYR A 16 5.26 27.57 -3.58
CA TYR A 16 5.51 26.21 -4.02
C TYR A 16 5.01 25.97 -5.45
N GLU A 17 5.93 25.60 -6.34
CA GLU A 17 5.64 25.31 -7.76
C GLU A 17 5.74 23.81 -8.12
N GLY A 18 5.83 22.94 -7.10
CA GLY A 18 5.90 21.49 -7.30
C GLY A 18 4.65 20.92 -7.97
N ARG A 19 4.73 19.67 -8.47
CA ARG A 19 3.63 19.01 -9.21
C ARG A 19 2.26 19.11 -8.55
N PHE A 20 2.19 19.06 -7.22
CA PHE A 20 0.93 19.22 -6.50
C PHE A 20 0.35 20.63 -6.70
N PHE A 21 1.09 21.68 -6.35
CA PHE A 21 0.65 23.06 -6.42
C PHE A 21 0.45 23.54 -7.86
N ARG A 22 1.34 23.14 -8.77
CA ARG A 22 1.18 23.42 -10.21
C ARG A 22 -0.12 22.83 -10.75
N THR A 23 -0.48 21.60 -10.38
CA THR A 23 -1.75 21.00 -10.79
C THR A 23 -2.96 21.75 -10.23
N ILE A 24 -2.89 22.36 -9.05
CA ILE A 24 -3.97 23.25 -8.57
C ILE A 24 -4.00 24.57 -9.38
N GLY A 25 -2.82 25.13 -9.63
CA GLY A 25 -2.63 26.39 -10.36
C GLY A 25 -2.98 26.33 -11.85
N GLU A 26 -2.91 25.15 -12.47
CA GLU A 26 -3.33 24.93 -13.87
C GLU A 26 -4.83 25.20 -14.07
N TYR A 27 -5.65 25.04 -13.03
CA TYR A 27 -7.09 25.29 -13.09
C TYR A 27 -7.50 26.66 -12.56
N ASN A 28 -6.65 27.33 -11.78
CA ASN A 28 -6.97 28.59 -11.08
C ASN A 28 -5.72 29.43 -10.91
N THR A 29 -5.76 30.72 -11.27
CA THR A 29 -4.59 31.61 -11.17
C THR A 29 -4.93 32.92 -10.49
N GLY A 30 -3.91 33.60 -9.95
CA GLY A 30 -4.08 34.92 -9.31
C GLY A 30 -5.08 34.90 -8.15
N GLU A 31 -6.07 35.80 -8.19
CA GLU A 31 -7.03 35.95 -7.08
C GLU A 31 -7.96 34.73 -6.94
N GLU A 32 -8.29 34.01 -8.03
CA GLU A 32 -9.12 32.79 -7.96
C GLU A 32 -8.46 31.70 -7.12
N LEU A 33 -7.15 31.49 -7.32
CA LEU A 33 -6.37 30.53 -6.55
C LEU A 33 -6.35 30.90 -5.06
N LYS A 34 -6.12 32.18 -4.79
CA LYS A 34 -6.12 32.73 -3.42
C LYS A 34 -7.48 32.58 -2.75
N ASP A 35 -8.57 32.80 -3.48
CA ASP A 35 -9.93 32.65 -2.98
C ASP A 35 -10.28 31.18 -2.69
N LEU A 36 -9.78 30.22 -3.46
CA LEU A 36 -9.90 28.79 -3.13
C LEU A 36 -9.21 28.45 -1.81
N TRP A 37 -7.96 28.89 -1.63
CA TRP A 37 -7.21 28.64 -0.39
C TRP A 37 -7.86 29.31 0.82
N LYS A 38 -8.36 30.55 0.67
CA LYS A 38 -9.14 31.23 1.72
C LYS A 38 -10.44 30.51 2.02
N GLY A 39 -11.17 30.07 0.99
CA GLY A 39 -12.47 29.41 1.13
C GLY A 39 -12.40 28.06 1.84
N LEU A 40 -11.22 27.44 1.88
CA LEU A 40 -10.95 26.18 2.55
C LEU A 40 -10.77 26.35 4.07
N GLN A 41 -10.12 27.44 4.51
CA GLN A 41 -9.73 27.70 5.91
C GLN A 41 -10.88 27.68 6.94
N PRO A 42 -12.11 28.14 6.63
CA PRO A 42 -13.25 28.05 7.57
C PRO A 42 -13.68 26.61 7.86
N HIS A 43 -13.33 25.66 6.99
CA HIS A 43 -13.77 24.27 7.07
C HIS A 43 -12.63 23.31 7.40
N TYR A 44 -11.41 23.65 6.98
CA TYR A 44 -10.23 22.80 7.12
C TYR A 44 -9.02 23.62 7.53
N ARG A 45 -8.21 23.03 8.40
CA ARG A 45 -6.84 23.49 8.65
C ARG A 45 -5.90 22.73 7.74
N VAL A 46 -5.14 23.45 6.92
CA VAL A 46 -4.18 22.83 6.00
C VAL A 46 -2.78 23.01 6.55
N LEU A 47 -2.05 21.90 6.63
CA LEU A 47 -0.64 21.88 6.97
C LEU A 47 0.15 21.36 5.77
N ILE A 48 1.13 22.14 5.33
CA ILE A 48 2.10 21.79 4.29
C ILE A 48 3.38 21.35 5.01
N LEU A 49 3.87 20.15 4.70
CA LEU A 49 5.11 19.66 5.29
C LEU A 49 6.32 20.07 4.44
N SER A 50 7.23 20.81 5.07
CA SER A 50 8.43 21.43 4.51
C SER A 50 9.70 20.85 5.14
N GLY A 51 10.73 20.63 4.31
CA GLY A 51 12.06 20.21 4.80
C GLY A 51 12.78 21.27 5.63
N LEU A 52 12.56 22.56 5.35
CA LEU A 52 13.23 23.66 6.05
C LEU A 52 12.39 24.24 7.19
N TYR A 53 11.07 24.33 7.01
CA TYR A 53 10.19 25.04 7.94
C TYR A 53 9.30 24.11 8.78
N GLY A 54 9.33 22.79 8.56
CA GLY A 54 8.45 21.87 9.26
C GLY A 54 7.01 21.98 8.76
N PHE A 55 6.05 22.30 9.62
CA PHE A 55 4.67 22.54 9.18
C PHE A 55 4.40 24.01 8.87
N LEU A 56 3.80 24.27 7.71
CA LEU A 56 3.37 25.58 7.26
C LEU A 56 1.87 25.61 7.01
N GLU A 57 1.22 26.71 7.30
CA GLU A 57 -0.11 27.02 6.76
C GLU A 57 0.02 27.68 5.37
N PRO A 58 -1.00 27.58 4.49
CA PRO A 58 -0.93 28.11 3.13
C PRO A 58 -0.49 29.57 3.02
N PHE A 59 -0.84 30.41 4.00
CA PHE A 59 -0.56 31.86 3.99
C PHE A 59 0.72 32.25 4.74
N ASP A 60 1.43 31.29 5.33
CA ASP A 60 2.73 31.54 5.94
C ASP A 60 3.71 32.08 4.90
N GLN A 61 4.46 33.11 5.29
CA GLN A 61 5.41 33.78 4.41
C GLN A 61 6.74 33.03 4.41
N ILE A 62 7.18 32.54 3.25
CA ILE A 62 8.41 31.78 3.09
C ILE A 62 9.30 32.33 1.97
N GLN A 63 10.60 32.10 2.10
CA GLN A 63 11.59 32.36 1.04
C GLN A 63 11.71 31.15 0.11
N GLU A 64 12.35 31.37 -1.04
CA GLU A 64 12.69 30.31 -1.98
C GLU A 64 13.82 29.50 -1.36
N TYR A 65 13.66 28.18 -1.36
CA TYR A 65 14.66 27.29 -0.83
C TYR A 65 14.54 25.93 -1.52
N THR A 66 15.64 25.18 -1.51
CA THR A 66 15.69 23.79 -1.94
C THR A 66 16.22 22.97 -0.77
N CYS A 67 15.31 22.36 -0.02
CA CYS A 67 15.64 21.44 1.07
C CYS A 67 14.57 20.37 1.17
N HIS A 68 14.96 19.15 0.90
CA HIS A 68 14.12 17.96 0.93
C HIS A 68 14.35 17.18 2.22
N LEU A 69 13.30 16.52 2.76
CA LEU A 69 13.43 15.72 4.00
C LEU A 69 14.39 14.51 3.87
N THR A 70 14.71 14.12 2.64
CA THR A 70 15.69 13.06 2.33
C THR A 70 17.10 13.57 2.16
N ASP A 71 17.32 14.89 2.12
CA ASP A 71 18.67 15.45 2.02
C ASP A 71 19.48 15.04 3.26
N GLU A 72 20.78 14.85 3.04
CA GLU A 72 21.72 14.40 4.06
C GLU A 72 22.59 15.56 4.51
N ASP A 73 22.65 15.76 5.82
CA ASP A 73 23.66 16.60 6.46
C ASP A 73 25.00 15.87 6.39
N ILE A 74 25.90 16.41 5.57
CA ILE A 74 27.22 15.83 5.25
C ILE A 74 28.07 15.71 6.52
N ASP A 75 27.95 16.65 7.46
CA ASP A 75 28.81 16.72 8.63
C ASP A 75 28.40 15.70 9.70
N ASN A 76 27.09 15.46 9.82
CA ASN A 76 26.52 14.60 10.87
C ASN A 76 26.05 13.23 10.34
N ASN A 77 26.15 12.98 9.03
CA ASN A 77 25.64 11.79 8.35
C ASN A 77 24.17 11.48 8.74
N LYS A 78 23.36 12.54 8.85
CA LYS A 78 21.99 12.50 9.34
C LYS A 78 21.06 13.13 8.30
N ARG A 79 19.95 12.46 8.01
CA ARG A 79 18.93 13.03 7.12
C ARG A 79 18.18 14.16 7.80
N ILE A 80 17.73 15.15 7.01
CA ILE A 80 16.92 16.28 7.49
C ILE A 80 15.67 15.79 8.25
N SER A 81 14.99 14.76 7.76
CA SER A 81 13.89 14.08 8.47
C SER A 81 14.21 13.65 9.90
N GLY A 82 15.46 13.24 10.17
CA GLY A 82 15.87 12.83 11.50
C GLY A 82 15.99 13.99 12.51
N TYR A 83 16.14 15.24 12.05
CA TYR A 83 16.06 16.42 12.92
C TYR A 83 14.62 16.77 13.25
N TRP A 84 13.72 16.55 12.30
CA TRP A 84 12.32 16.95 12.42
C TRP A 84 11.40 15.93 13.07
N SER A 85 11.74 14.64 13.02
CA SER A 85 10.76 13.57 13.30
C SER A 85 10.04 13.69 14.64
N GLU A 86 10.78 13.90 15.74
CA GLU A 86 10.19 14.04 17.07
C GLU A 86 9.37 15.33 17.17
N LEU A 87 9.96 16.47 16.79
CA LEU A 87 9.32 17.78 16.88
C LEU A 87 8.04 17.86 16.03
N LEU A 88 8.05 17.38 14.78
CA LEU A 88 6.86 17.39 13.94
C LEU A 88 5.76 16.47 14.48
N THR A 89 6.13 15.33 15.05
CA THR A 89 5.16 14.46 15.71
C THR A 89 4.50 15.17 16.88
N GLU A 90 5.27 15.87 17.70
CA GLU A 90 4.77 16.62 18.85
C GLU A 90 3.90 17.80 18.45
N ILE A 91 4.32 18.56 17.43
CA ILE A 91 3.51 19.65 16.86
C ILE A 91 2.19 19.11 16.34
N LEU A 92 2.19 18.01 15.60
CA LEU A 92 0.95 17.42 15.07
C LEU A 92 0.00 16.96 16.18
N VAL A 93 0.53 16.29 17.20
CA VAL A 93 -0.25 15.88 18.38
C VAL A 93 -0.83 17.09 19.11
N TRP A 94 -0.01 18.12 19.35
CA TRP A 94 -0.45 19.35 19.97
C TRP A 94 -1.55 20.02 19.14
N TYR A 95 -1.37 20.12 17.83
CA TYR A 95 -2.31 20.76 16.91
C TYR A 95 -3.67 20.02 16.92
N ILE A 96 -3.65 18.69 16.84
CA ILE A 96 -4.87 17.87 16.91
C ILE A 96 -5.61 18.08 18.22
N LYS A 97 -4.90 18.04 19.36
CA LYS A 97 -5.50 18.19 20.69
C LYS A 97 -6.04 19.60 20.90
N GLN A 98 -5.28 20.62 20.52
CA GLN A 98 -5.62 22.00 20.78
C GLN A 98 -6.82 22.48 19.95
N TYR A 99 -6.93 22.00 18.71
CA TYR A 99 -8.07 22.34 17.84
C TYR A 99 -9.18 21.28 17.84
N GLN A 100 -9.10 20.27 18.72
CA GLN A 100 -10.06 19.18 18.81
C GLN A 100 -10.37 18.54 17.45
N VAL A 101 -9.31 18.28 16.68
CA VAL A 101 -9.42 17.80 15.31
C VAL A 101 -10.07 16.41 15.28
N GLU A 102 -11.23 16.31 14.63
CA GLU A 102 -11.95 15.05 14.46
C GLU A 102 -11.35 14.17 13.35
N TYR A 103 -10.78 14.80 12.32
CA TYR A 103 -10.27 14.14 11.13
C TYR A 103 -8.89 14.65 10.71
N VAL A 104 -7.97 13.74 10.47
CA VAL A 104 -6.69 14.02 9.80
C VAL A 104 -6.68 13.33 8.46
N ILE A 105 -6.62 14.11 7.38
CA ILE A 105 -6.53 13.62 6.00
C ILE A 105 -5.09 13.80 5.54
N ASP A 106 -4.37 12.69 5.42
CA ASP A 106 -2.99 12.69 4.96
C ASP A 106 -2.96 12.56 3.42
N LEU A 107 -2.60 13.68 2.78
CA LEU A 107 -2.35 13.78 1.35
C LEU A 107 -0.84 13.93 1.06
N LEU A 108 0.05 13.43 1.91
CA LEU A 108 1.48 13.32 1.58
C LEU A 108 1.69 12.19 0.57
N SER A 109 2.58 12.42 -0.39
CA SER A 109 2.75 11.53 -1.55
C SER A 109 3.94 10.61 -1.43
N GLU A 110 4.99 11.09 -0.80
CA GLU A 110 6.25 10.40 -0.66
C GLU A 110 6.32 9.77 0.71
N GLU A 111 6.73 8.51 0.75
CA GLU A 111 6.81 7.80 2.02
C GLU A 111 7.89 8.40 2.93
N SER A 112 8.90 9.08 2.37
CA SER A 112 9.91 9.81 3.16
C SER A 112 9.29 10.90 4.06
N TYR A 113 8.29 11.63 3.55
CA TYR A 113 7.56 12.64 4.31
C TYR A 113 6.65 11.97 5.34
N GLN A 114 5.88 10.95 4.94
CA GLN A 114 5.00 10.22 5.85
C GLN A 114 5.77 9.56 7.00
N ASN A 115 6.93 8.97 6.71
CA ASN A 115 7.78 8.30 7.71
C ASN A 115 8.49 9.29 8.65
N THR A 116 8.47 10.59 8.36
CA THR A 116 9.01 11.60 9.29
C THR A 116 8.10 11.74 10.52
N ILE A 117 6.81 11.46 10.38
CA ILE A 117 5.86 11.48 11.49
C ILE A 117 5.81 10.10 12.16
N ALA A 118 5.97 10.07 13.49
CA ALA A 118 5.77 8.86 14.27
C ALA A 118 4.25 8.61 14.48
N TRP A 119 3.55 8.24 13.41
CA TRP A 119 2.09 8.10 13.33
C TRP A 119 1.47 7.33 14.48
N ARG A 120 2.15 6.30 14.98
CA ARG A 120 1.64 5.53 16.10
C ARG A 120 1.54 6.35 17.40
N LYS A 121 2.53 7.19 17.70
CA LYS A 121 2.47 8.11 18.85
C LYS A 121 1.24 9.01 18.68
N VAL A 122 1.01 9.50 17.46
CA VAL A 122 -0.18 10.29 17.11
C VAL A 122 -1.47 9.52 17.37
N TYR A 123 -1.61 8.27 16.89
CA TYR A 123 -2.82 7.46 17.11
C TYR A 123 -3.07 7.18 18.59
N TYR A 124 -2.01 6.88 19.35
CA TYR A 124 -2.11 6.61 20.78
C TYR A 124 -2.54 7.86 21.57
N GLU A 125 -1.95 9.01 21.24
CA GLU A 125 -2.22 10.26 21.94
C GLU A 125 -3.51 10.97 21.49
N CYS A 126 -3.98 10.66 20.28
CA CYS A 126 -5.14 11.28 19.64
C CYS A 126 -6.21 10.22 19.27
N GLY A 127 -6.50 9.29 20.19
CA GLY A 127 -7.37 8.14 19.92
C GLY A 127 -8.83 8.45 19.53
N ASN A 128 -9.29 9.70 19.73
CA ASN A 128 -10.62 10.15 19.29
C ASN A 128 -10.64 10.72 17.86
N THR A 129 -9.47 10.93 17.26
CA THR A 129 -9.31 11.45 15.90
C THR A 129 -9.33 10.30 14.90
N LYS A 130 -10.04 10.49 13.79
CA LYS A 130 -10.05 9.56 12.67
C LYS A 130 -8.97 9.95 11.66
N PHE A 131 -8.24 8.96 11.16
CA PHE A 131 -7.15 9.17 10.21
C PHE A 131 -7.52 8.60 8.85
N LEU A 132 -7.17 9.34 7.81
CA LEU A 132 -7.41 8.99 6.41
C LEU A 132 -6.07 9.12 5.68
N HIS A 133 -5.29 8.03 5.66
CA HIS A 133 -4.02 7.97 4.95
C HIS A 133 -4.25 7.57 3.51
N ARG A 134 -3.93 8.48 2.59
CA ARG A 134 -4.10 8.22 1.16
C ARG A 134 -3.18 7.09 0.69
N ALA A 135 -3.75 6.17 -0.08
CA ALA A 135 -3.01 5.19 -0.88
C ALA A 135 -3.67 5.06 -2.26
N TYR A 136 -2.90 4.65 -3.26
CA TYR A 136 -3.36 4.48 -4.63
C TYR A 136 -3.27 3.02 -5.08
N LYS A 137 -4.09 2.65 -6.07
CA LYS A 137 -4.16 1.28 -6.58
C LYS A 137 -2.92 0.91 -7.39
N ASN A 138 -2.52 1.81 -8.28
CA ASN A 138 -1.55 1.50 -9.33
C ASN A 138 -0.21 2.21 -9.13
N GLN A 139 -0.21 3.45 -8.61
CA GLN A 139 0.96 4.30 -8.54
C GLN A 139 1.36 4.64 -7.09
N ALA A 140 2.62 4.95 -6.83
CA ALA A 140 3.11 5.36 -5.51
C ALA A 140 4.24 6.38 -5.60
N GLY A 141 4.50 7.11 -4.51
CA GLY A 141 5.57 8.10 -4.44
C GLY A 141 5.24 9.38 -5.20
N PRO A 142 6.26 10.12 -5.68
CA PRO A 142 6.10 11.47 -6.24
C PRO A 142 5.17 11.58 -7.45
N VAL A 143 5.02 10.50 -8.23
CA VAL A 143 4.13 10.48 -9.42
C VAL A 143 2.66 10.68 -9.06
N THR A 144 2.28 10.44 -7.81
CA THR A 144 0.88 10.55 -7.35
C THR A 144 0.50 11.96 -6.87
N LEU A 145 1.45 12.90 -6.85
CA LEU A 145 1.21 14.31 -6.47
C LEU A 145 0.08 14.97 -7.28
N PRO A 146 0.01 14.85 -8.64
CA PRO A 146 -1.09 15.44 -9.40
C PRO A 146 -2.47 14.88 -9.02
N ASN A 147 -2.59 13.57 -8.85
CA ASN A 147 -3.86 12.95 -8.43
C ASN A 147 -4.30 13.42 -7.03
N SER A 148 -3.34 13.75 -6.17
CA SER A 148 -3.61 14.24 -4.82
C SER A 148 -4.08 15.68 -4.82
N ALA A 149 -3.47 16.50 -5.68
CA ALA A 149 -3.89 17.87 -5.95
C ALA A 149 -5.31 17.91 -6.54
N LEU A 150 -5.60 17.07 -7.53
CA LEU A 150 -6.94 16.96 -8.13
C LEU A 150 -7.98 16.50 -7.11
N PHE A 151 -7.63 15.56 -6.24
CA PHE A 151 -8.51 15.15 -5.15
C PHE A 151 -8.77 16.30 -4.17
N MET A 152 -7.73 17.02 -3.73
CA MET A 152 -7.88 18.17 -2.83
C MET A 152 -8.74 19.29 -3.45
N LEU A 153 -8.47 19.63 -4.70
CA LEU A 153 -9.18 20.66 -5.44
C LEU A 153 -10.67 20.32 -5.55
N ASN A 154 -10.99 19.13 -6.05
CA ASN A 154 -12.38 18.76 -6.32
C ASN A 154 -13.15 18.47 -5.04
N GLU A 155 -12.61 17.64 -4.13
CA GLU A 155 -13.37 17.20 -2.96
C GLU A 155 -13.41 18.26 -1.86
N PHE A 156 -12.31 18.97 -1.59
CA PHE A 156 -12.25 19.86 -0.44
C PHE A 156 -12.36 21.34 -0.79
N MET A 157 -11.69 21.81 -1.85
CA MET A 157 -11.74 23.24 -2.21
C MET A 157 -13.07 23.60 -2.90
N ILE A 158 -13.51 22.78 -3.87
CA ILE A 158 -14.74 23.04 -4.65
C ILE A 158 -15.97 22.47 -3.95
N ASN A 159 -16.01 21.16 -3.72
CA ASN A 159 -17.22 20.48 -3.23
C ASN A 159 -17.41 20.57 -1.71
N LYS A 160 -16.36 20.92 -0.95
CA LYS A 160 -16.36 20.98 0.52
C LYS A 160 -16.90 19.68 1.15
N THR A 161 -16.50 18.54 0.58
CA THR A 161 -16.95 17.20 0.96
C THR A 161 -16.65 16.92 2.43
N ASP A 162 -17.70 16.67 3.21
CA ASP A 162 -17.59 16.23 4.61
C ASP A 162 -16.69 14.97 4.72
N PRO A 163 -15.61 14.98 5.54
CA PRO A 163 -14.73 13.84 5.74
C PRO A 163 -15.45 12.56 6.17
N ASN A 164 -16.58 12.66 6.88
CA ASN A 164 -17.40 11.50 7.26
C ASN A 164 -17.94 10.72 6.05
N LYS A 165 -18.04 11.36 4.88
CA LYS A 165 -18.55 10.74 3.65
C LYS A 165 -17.46 10.04 2.84
N ILE A 166 -16.20 10.19 3.21
CA ILE A 166 -15.08 9.55 2.52
C ILE A 166 -15.05 8.06 2.90
N PRO A 167 -15.20 7.14 1.93
CA PRO A 167 -15.09 5.72 2.22
C PRO A 167 -13.70 5.32 2.74
N VAL A 168 -13.67 4.66 3.89
CA VAL A 168 -12.45 4.08 4.46
C VAL A 168 -12.19 2.70 3.86
N ASP A 169 -10.94 2.44 3.50
CA ASP A 169 -10.44 1.17 2.96
C ASP A 169 -11.28 0.65 1.77
N LYS A 170 -11.72 1.58 0.93
CA LYS A 170 -12.45 1.31 -0.32
C LYS A 170 -11.90 2.20 -1.42
N PHE A 171 -11.68 1.61 -2.60
CA PHE A 171 -11.25 2.38 -3.76
C PHE A 171 -12.36 3.33 -4.22
N ILE A 172 -11.97 4.60 -4.38
CA ILE A 172 -12.76 5.70 -4.88
C ILE A 172 -12.27 5.96 -6.31
N LYS A 173 -13.17 5.72 -7.26
CA LYS A 173 -12.96 6.08 -8.66
C LYS A 173 -13.61 7.44 -8.94
N ARG A 174 -12.88 8.31 -9.62
CA ARG A 174 -13.31 9.64 -10.05
C ARG A 174 -12.77 9.90 -11.44
N GLU A 175 -13.54 10.62 -12.25
CA GLU A 175 -13.17 10.91 -13.64
C GLU A 175 -11.95 11.84 -13.74
N TYR A 176 -11.74 12.70 -12.74
CA TYR A 176 -10.59 13.59 -12.68
C TYR A 176 -9.30 12.90 -12.21
N LEU A 177 -9.33 11.63 -11.76
CA LEU A 177 -8.11 10.91 -11.39
C LEU A 177 -7.46 10.32 -12.64
N ILE A 178 -6.15 10.54 -12.78
CA ILE A 178 -5.35 10.10 -13.93
C ILE A 178 -4.96 8.63 -13.75
N ASP A 179 -5.66 7.74 -14.45
CA ASP A 179 -5.41 6.29 -14.55
C ASP A 179 -5.22 5.56 -13.20
N ASP A 180 -5.88 6.03 -12.15
CA ASP A 180 -5.75 5.46 -10.80
C ASP A 180 -7.05 5.55 -10.00
N GLU A 181 -7.06 4.84 -8.88
CA GLU A 181 -8.11 4.86 -7.86
C GLU A 181 -7.44 5.17 -6.51
N ILE A 182 -8.01 6.11 -5.76
CA ILE A 182 -7.55 6.48 -4.42
C ILE A 182 -8.32 5.69 -3.37
N LEU A 183 -7.69 5.29 -2.28
CA LEU A 183 -8.36 4.86 -1.05
C LEU A 183 -7.76 5.59 0.15
N PHE A 184 -8.46 5.55 1.27
CA PHE A 184 -7.95 6.05 2.54
C PHE A 184 -7.85 4.94 3.57
N GLU A 185 -6.66 4.73 4.08
CA GLU A 185 -6.36 3.77 5.12
C GLU A 185 -6.66 4.39 6.50
N PRO A 186 -7.31 3.65 7.42
CA PRO A 186 -7.61 4.16 8.76
C PRO A 186 -6.35 4.34 9.63
N GLN A 187 -5.26 3.67 9.25
CA GLN A 187 -3.93 3.79 9.83
C GLN A 187 -2.91 3.60 8.71
N PHE A 188 -1.74 4.22 8.87
CA PHE A 188 -0.68 4.22 7.89
C PHE A 188 -0.25 2.80 7.53
N MET A 189 -0.34 2.46 6.23
CA MET A 189 -0.02 1.14 5.67
C MET A 189 -0.88 -0.04 6.15
N MET A 190 -2.09 0.20 6.65
CA MET A 190 -2.99 -0.82 7.20
C MET A 190 -4.18 -1.21 6.31
N SER A 191 -4.18 -0.86 5.03
CA SER A 191 -5.25 -1.26 4.10
C SER A 191 -5.39 -2.79 4.03
N LYS A 192 -6.64 -3.26 3.97
CA LYS A 192 -6.95 -4.65 3.63
C LYS A 192 -6.99 -4.87 2.10
N ASN A 193 -6.85 -3.81 1.33
CA ASN A 193 -6.76 -3.86 -0.12
C ASN A 193 -5.30 -3.89 -0.56
N GLN A 194 -5.07 -4.37 -1.78
CA GLN A 194 -3.75 -4.29 -2.36
C GLN A 194 -3.55 -2.90 -2.96
N VAL A 195 -2.52 -2.20 -2.50
CA VAL A 195 -2.19 -0.83 -2.92
C VAL A 195 -0.74 -0.75 -3.38
N ALA A 196 -0.41 0.25 -4.18
CA ALA A 196 0.96 0.54 -4.59
C ALA A 196 1.74 1.20 -3.44
N ARG A 197 3.04 0.89 -3.33
CA ARG A 197 3.96 1.37 -2.30
C ARG A 197 5.32 1.69 -2.90
N GLU A 198 5.97 2.72 -2.42
CA GLU A 198 7.20 3.29 -3.00
C GLU A 198 8.42 2.38 -2.76
N GLY A 199 8.60 1.93 -1.52
CA GLY A 199 9.81 1.19 -1.11
C GLY A 199 9.84 -0.31 -1.43
N ILE A 200 8.90 -0.83 -2.23
CA ILE A 200 8.83 -2.29 -2.48
C ILE A 200 10.07 -2.83 -3.22
N ALA A 201 10.72 -2.00 -4.03
CA ALA A 201 11.91 -2.40 -4.78
C ALA A 201 13.08 -2.76 -3.86
N GLU A 202 13.17 -2.14 -2.67
CA GLU A 202 14.17 -2.47 -1.65
C GLU A 202 14.08 -3.92 -1.18
N MET A 203 12.90 -4.56 -1.33
CA MET A 203 12.69 -5.94 -0.91
C MET A 203 13.22 -6.96 -1.92
N PHE A 204 13.45 -6.57 -3.19
CA PHE A 204 13.86 -7.52 -4.22
C PHE A 204 15.19 -8.22 -3.93
N PRO A 205 16.28 -7.53 -3.52
CA PRO A 205 17.53 -8.22 -3.18
C PRO A 205 17.37 -9.22 -2.02
N ILE A 206 16.58 -8.85 -1.00
CA ILE A 206 16.29 -9.69 0.17
C ILE A 206 15.51 -10.93 -0.26
N LEU A 207 14.46 -10.74 -1.05
CA LEU A 207 13.63 -11.84 -1.56
C LEU A 207 14.41 -12.75 -2.48
N ARG A 208 15.26 -12.21 -3.35
CA ARG A 208 16.13 -12.99 -4.23
C ARG A 208 17.05 -13.92 -3.44
N LYS A 209 17.61 -13.43 -2.32
CA LYS A 209 18.41 -14.27 -1.41
C LYS A 209 17.56 -15.37 -0.75
N LYS A 210 16.34 -15.04 -0.32
CA LYS A 210 15.42 -16.00 0.33
C LYS A 210 14.84 -17.06 -0.61
N LEU A 211 14.69 -16.70 -1.89
CA LEU A 211 14.06 -17.50 -2.93
C LEU A 211 15.08 -17.95 -3.99
N ILE A 212 16.35 -18.12 -3.60
CA ILE A 212 17.48 -18.29 -4.52
C ILE A 212 17.25 -19.34 -5.61
N ASN A 213 16.59 -20.45 -5.26
CA ASN A 213 16.37 -21.55 -6.20
C ASN A 213 15.19 -21.30 -7.16
N SER A 214 14.19 -20.53 -6.71
CA SER A 214 12.91 -20.38 -7.41
C SER A 214 12.66 -18.98 -7.96
N TRP A 215 13.51 -17.99 -7.64
CA TRP A 215 13.35 -16.59 -7.99
C TRP A 215 13.07 -16.38 -9.48
N ASP A 216 13.94 -16.91 -10.34
CA ASP A 216 13.80 -16.76 -11.80
C ASP A 216 12.64 -17.57 -12.41
N LYS A 217 11.93 -18.36 -11.59
CA LYS A 217 10.75 -19.14 -12.00
C LYS A 217 9.44 -18.51 -11.54
N LEU A 218 9.50 -17.47 -10.70
CA LEU A 218 8.31 -16.78 -10.22
C LEU A 218 7.87 -15.70 -11.22
N PRO A 219 6.57 -15.62 -11.55
CA PRO A 219 6.06 -14.48 -12.30
C PRO A 219 6.32 -13.17 -11.56
N SER A 220 6.64 -12.09 -12.29
CA SER A 220 6.87 -10.77 -11.69
C SER A 220 5.71 -10.33 -10.79
N SER A 221 4.47 -10.62 -11.20
CA SER A 221 3.26 -10.30 -10.42
C SER A 221 3.22 -10.96 -9.03
N VAL A 222 3.83 -12.15 -8.88
CA VAL A 222 3.97 -12.83 -7.57
C VAL A 222 5.09 -12.18 -6.77
N ILE A 223 6.23 -11.88 -7.41
CA ILE A 223 7.38 -11.20 -6.78
C ILE A 223 6.96 -9.84 -6.20
N TYR A 224 6.21 -9.03 -6.95
CA TYR A 224 5.72 -7.73 -6.48
C TYR A 224 4.83 -7.85 -5.22
N LYS A 225 3.99 -8.89 -5.14
CA LYS A 225 3.12 -9.11 -3.96
C LYS A 225 3.91 -9.60 -2.75
N LEU A 226 4.91 -10.46 -2.97
CA LEU A 226 5.86 -10.86 -1.93
C LEU A 226 6.65 -9.66 -1.41
N ALA A 227 7.10 -8.79 -2.30
CA ALA A 227 7.82 -7.57 -1.94
C ALA A 227 6.95 -6.64 -1.11
N ASN A 228 5.70 -6.43 -1.49
CA ASN A 228 4.77 -5.62 -0.70
C ASN A 228 4.54 -6.21 0.70
N ALA A 229 4.32 -7.53 0.81
CA ALA A 229 4.17 -8.20 2.10
C ALA A 229 5.40 -8.03 3.01
N GLU A 230 6.61 -8.24 2.48
CA GLU A 230 7.86 -8.05 3.22
C GLU A 230 8.10 -6.58 3.60
N TYR A 231 7.73 -5.67 2.71
CA TYR A 231 7.89 -4.24 2.93
C TYR A 231 7.07 -3.76 4.13
N VAL A 232 5.76 -4.06 4.11
CA VAL A 232 4.84 -3.75 5.21
C VAL A 232 5.32 -4.41 6.51
N TYR A 233 5.70 -5.70 6.46
CA TYR A 233 6.21 -6.42 7.61
C TYR A 233 7.42 -5.73 8.25
N ARG A 234 8.40 -5.30 7.45
CA ARG A 234 9.61 -4.63 7.95
C ARG A 234 9.32 -3.28 8.56
N LYS A 235 8.44 -2.48 7.96
CA LYS A 235 8.00 -1.20 8.53
C LYS A 235 7.35 -1.37 9.89
N PHE A 236 6.68 -2.49 10.11
CA PHE A 236 6.03 -2.81 11.38
C PHE A 236 6.88 -3.63 12.35
N LEU A 237 8.11 -4.03 12.01
CA LEU A 237 8.89 -5.00 12.79
C LEU A 237 9.18 -4.54 14.22
N ASN A 238 9.40 -3.24 14.39
CA ASN A 238 9.79 -2.59 15.64
C ASN A 238 8.60 -1.91 16.34
N LEU A 239 7.40 -2.03 15.76
CA LEU A 239 6.20 -1.48 16.35
C LEU A 239 5.58 -2.56 17.27
N GLN A 240 5.54 -2.31 18.58
CA GLN A 240 4.77 -3.12 19.54
C GLN A 240 3.31 -3.31 19.07
N LEU A 241 2.54 -4.35 19.40
CA LEU A 241 1.08 -4.41 19.04
C LEU A 241 0.72 -4.14 17.56
N ALA A 242 1.64 -4.27 16.60
CA ALA A 242 1.32 -4.01 15.21
C ALA A 242 0.39 -5.10 14.66
N ASP A 243 -0.62 -4.68 13.91
CA ASP A 243 -1.47 -5.58 13.16
C ASP A 243 -0.81 -5.92 11.81
N TYR A 244 -0.43 -7.18 11.65
CA TYR A 244 0.21 -7.68 10.43
C TYR A 244 -0.80 -8.17 9.38
N THR A 245 -2.09 -7.86 9.53
CA THR A 245 -3.15 -8.29 8.60
C THR A 245 -2.90 -7.80 7.18
N ALA A 246 -2.48 -6.55 6.99
CA ALA A 246 -2.16 -6.01 5.67
C ALA A 246 -1.02 -6.78 4.97
N ALA A 247 0.05 -7.11 5.71
CA ALA A 247 1.14 -7.93 5.21
C ALA A 247 0.67 -9.37 4.87
N SER A 248 -0.19 -9.96 5.71
CA SER A 248 -0.78 -11.28 5.46
C SER A 248 -1.66 -11.33 4.22
N ILE A 249 -2.45 -10.28 3.97
CA ILE A 249 -3.28 -10.17 2.77
C ILE A 249 -2.39 -10.15 1.52
N CYS A 250 -1.33 -9.34 1.52
CA CYS A 250 -0.37 -9.28 0.42
C CYS A 250 0.25 -10.66 0.15
N LEU A 251 0.68 -11.35 1.21
CA LEU A 251 1.28 -12.68 1.11
C LEU A 251 0.28 -13.73 0.58
N SER A 252 -0.95 -13.71 1.07
CA SER A 252 -2.04 -14.56 0.58
C SER A 252 -2.35 -14.30 -0.90
N LYS A 253 -2.33 -13.04 -1.33
CA LYS A 253 -2.54 -12.65 -2.73
C LYS A 253 -1.41 -13.09 -3.64
N ALA A 254 -0.17 -13.15 -3.15
CA ALA A 254 0.94 -13.75 -3.87
C ALA A 254 0.65 -15.23 -4.19
N ILE A 255 0.17 -15.98 -3.19
CA ILE A 255 -0.17 -17.40 -3.33
C ILE A 255 -1.34 -17.59 -4.30
N GLU A 256 -2.42 -16.78 -4.19
CA GLU A 256 -3.53 -16.82 -5.15
C GLU A 256 -3.08 -16.54 -6.58
N THR A 257 -2.21 -15.54 -6.76
CA THR A 257 -1.71 -15.16 -8.09
C THR A 257 -0.93 -16.31 -8.71
N TRP A 258 -0.10 -16.99 -7.93
CA TRP A 258 0.62 -18.16 -8.39
C TRP A 258 -0.32 -19.35 -8.68
N LEU A 259 -1.29 -19.61 -7.79
CA LEU A 259 -2.29 -20.67 -7.98
C LEU A 259 -3.17 -20.42 -9.21
N ARG A 260 -3.39 -19.16 -9.58
CA ARG A 260 -4.12 -18.79 -10.81
C ARG A 260 -3.47 -19.38 -12.05
N ASP A 261 -2.17 -19.21 -12.19
CA ASP A 261 -1.42 -19.67 -13.36
C ASP A 261 -1.28 -21.20 -13.34
N LEU A 262 -1.13 -21.80 -12.16
CA LEU A 262 -1.18 -23.24 -12.00
C LEU A 262 -2.56 -23.81 -12.37
N ALA A 263 -3.65 -23.19 -11.91
CA ALA A 263 -4.99 -23.65 -12.17
C ALA A 263 -5.33 -23.60 -13.66
N LYS A 264 -4.95 -22.53 -14.39
CA LYS A 264 -5.07 -22.47 -15.85
C LYS A 264 -4.43 -23.70 -16.50
N THR A 265 -3.18 -23.98 -16.10
CA THR A 265 -2.42 -25.13 -16.59
C THR A 265 -3.12 -26.46 -16.32
N PHE A 266 -3.65 -26.66 -15.10
CA PHE A 266 -4.36 -27.89 -14.75
C PHE A 266 -5.70 -28.00 -15.47
N ILE A 267 -6.42 -26.90 -15.68
CA ILE A 267 -7.65 -26.86 -16.46
C ILE A 267 -7.38 -27.29 -17.90
N ASP A 268 -6.31 -26.80 -18.52
CA ASP A 268 -5.93 -27.18 -19.89
C ASP A 268 -5.62 -28.67 -20.03
N ILE A 269 -5.06 -29.30 -18.99
CA ILE A 269 -4.71 -30.74 -18.98
C ILE A 269 -5.93 -31.62 -18.70
N THR A 270 -6.79 -31.18 -17.80
CA THR A 270 -7.82 -32.05 -17.19
C THR A 270 -9.21 -31.78 -17.74
N GLY A 271 -9.45 -30.60 -18.31
CA GLY A 271 -10.77 -30.09 -18.70
C GLY A 271 -11.67 -29.70 -17.52
N ILE A 272 -11.20 -29.84 -16.28
CA ILE A 272 -12.02 -29.61 -15.08
C ILE A 272 -12.08 -28.12 -14.81
N LYS A 273 -13.25 -27.52 -14.93
CA LYS A 273 -13.45 -26.10 -14.61
C LYS A 273 -13.45 -25.86 -13.09
N MET A 274 -12.97 -24.70 -12.69
CA MET A 274 -13.01 -24.23 -11.30
C MET A 274 -14.46 -24.00 -10.84
N ARG A 275 -14.77 -24.44 -9.62
CA ARG A 275 -16.10 -24.29 -9.01
C ARG A 275 -15.98 -23.75 -7.59
N ASP A 276 -16.97 -22.99 -7.16
CA ASP A 276 -17.11 -22.59 -5.77
C ASP A 276 -17.67 -23.73 -4.91
N ARG A 277 -17.82 -23.48 -3.60
CA ARG A 277 -18.39 -24.41 -2.63
C ARG A 277 -19.84 -24.85 -2.95
N ASN A 278 -20.55 -24.11 -3.78
CA ASN A 278 -21.92 -24.39 -4.20
C ASN A 278 -21.97 -25.10 -5.57
N GLY A 279 -20.80 -25.44 -6.14
CA GLY A 279 -20.69 -26.08 -7.44
C GLY A 279 -20.85 -25.14 -8.64
N LYS A 280 -20.95 -23.82 -8.43
CA LYS A 280 -21.05 -22.83 -9.52
C LYS A 280 -19.68 -22.61 -10.14
N ILE A 281 -19.62 -22.52 -11.47
CA ILE A 281 -18.37 -22.23 -12.19
C ILE A 281 -17.87 -20.83 -11.81
N VAL A 282 -16.60 -20.75 -11.42
CA VAL A 282 -15.92 -19.50 -11.06
C VAL A 282 -14.90 -19.15 -12.15
N GLU A 283 -14.89 -17.88 -12.55
CA GLU A 283 -13.86 -17.35 -13.43
C GLU A 283 -12.52 -17.32 -12.68
N ILE A 284 -11.48 -17.94 -13.24
CA ILE A 284 -10.14 -18.05 -12.63
C ILE A 284 -9.58 -16.69 -12.19
N GLY A 285 -9.88 -15.61 -12.92
CA GLY A 285 -9.44 -14.25 -12.59
C GLY A 285 -10.05 -13.68 -11.31
N ARG A 286 -11.20 -14.21 -10.89
CA ARG A 286 -11.97 -13.78 -9.70
C ARG A 286 -11.89 -14.77 -8.54
N ALA A 287 -11.21 -15.90 -8.73
CA ALA A 287 -11.09 -16.95 -7.73
C ALA A 287 -10.33 -16.50 -6.48
N THR A 288 -10.81 -16.95 -5.34
CA THR A 288 -10.22 -16.77 -4.01
C THR A 288 -9.48 -18.04 -3.56
N LEU A 289 -8.69 -17.98 -2.48
CA LEU A 289 -8.09 -19.19 -1.88
C LEU A 289 -9.11 -20.28 -1.56
N GLY A 290 -10.35 -19.92 -1.20
CA GLY A 290 -11.41 -20.89 -0.98
C GLY A 290 -11.79 -21.66 -2.25
N ASP A 291 -11.87 -20.96 -3.38
CA ASP A 291 -12.17 -21.55 -4.69
C ASP A 291 -11.01 -22.44 -5.16
N TYR A 292 -9.75 -22.01 -4.94
CA TYR A 292 -8.58 -22.83 -5.25
C TYR A 292 -8.50 -24.08 -4.37
N GLU A 293 -8.79 -24.00 -3.07
CA GLU A 293 -8.84 -25.17 -2.20
C GLU A 293 -9.89 -26.18 -2.69
N TYR A 294 -11.09 -25.70 -3.06
CA TYR A 294 -12.15 -26.55 -3.57
C TYR A 294 -11.75 -27.19 -4.90
N TYR A 295 -11.22 -26.41 -5.83
CA TYR A 295 -10.68 -26.92 -7.11
C TYR A 295 -9.58 -27.98 -6.91
N LEU A 296 -8.68 -27.76 -5.95
CA LEU A 296 -7.62 -28.73 -5.64
C LEU A 296 -8.18 -30.05 -5.06
N LYS A 297 -9.39 -30.06 -4.46
CA LYS A 297 -10.06 -31.32 -4.08
C LYS A 297 -10.44 -32.14 -5.32
N ASP A 298 -11.00 -31.48 -6.33
CA ASP A 298 -11.38 -32.14 -7.60
C ASP A 298 -10.13 -32.66 -8.33
N VAL A 299 -9.07 -31.85 -8.39
CA VAL A 299 -7.79 -32.21 -9.01
C VAL A 299 -7.12 -33.41 -8.31
N ASN A 300 -7.38 -33.60 -7.02
CA ASN A 300 -6.74 -34.65 -6.22
C ASN A 300 -7.38 -36.04 -6.40
N ASN A 301 -8.36 -36.19 -7.30
CA ASN A 301 -8.84 -37.50 -7.74
C ASN A 301 -7.69 -38.31 -8.40
N GLU A 302 -7.60 -39.62 -8.13
CA GLU A 302 -6.50 -40.46 -8.59
C GLU A 302 -6.26 -40.42 -10.11
N ASN A 303 -7.33 -40.50 -10.92
CA ASN A 303 -7.21 -40.48 -12.37
C ASN A 303 -6.69 -39.12 -12.88
N ILE A 304 -7.08 -38.04 -12.19
CA ILE A 304 -6.72 -36.68 -12.56
C ILE A 304 -5.28 -36.39 -12.15
N ARG A 305 -4.87 -36.82 -10.96
CA ARG A 305 -3.47 -36.76 -10.50
C ARG A 305 -2.54 -37.49 -11.46
N LYS A 306 -2.90 -38.70 -11.91
CA LYS A 306 -2.10 -39.45 -12.89
C LYS A 306 -1.91 -38.67 -14.19
N LYS A 307 -2.97 -38.03 -14.72
CA LYS A 307 -2.87 -37.19 -15.92
C LYS A 307 -1.91 -36.01 -15.73
N ILE A 308 -1.98 -35.34 -14.57
CA ILE A 308 -1.08 -34.22 -14.26
C ILE A 308 0.36 -34.70 -14.10
N SER A 309 0.60 -35.78 -13.35
CA SER A 309 1.94 -36.36 -13.17
C SER A 309 2.55 -36.90 -14.47
N GLN A 310 1.74 -37.36 -15.42
CA GLN A 310 2.21 -37.73 -16.76
C GLN A 310 2.68 -36.51 -17.57
N LYS A 311 2.03 -35.35 -17.40
CA LYS A 311 2.42 -34.10 -18.07
C LYS A 311 3.59 -33.40 -17.37
N TYR A 312 3.65 -33.53 -16.04
CA TYR A 312 4.66 -32.95 -15.16
C TYR A 312 5.33 -34.06 -14.37
N THR A 313 6.36 -34.66 -14.96
CA THR A 313 7.12 -35.79 -14.39
C THR A 313 7.71 -35.49 -13.01
N ASN A 314 7.95 -34.21 -12.71
CA ASN A 314 8.47 -33.75 -11.41
C ASN A 314 7.41 -33.62 -10.32
N ILE A 315 6.11 -33.74 -10.65
CA ILE A 315 4.98 -33.63 -9.72
C ILE A 315 4.44 -35.04 -9.43
N THR A 316 4.58 -35.48 -8.18
CA THR A 316 4.02 -36.76 -7.72
C THR A 316 2.56 -36.61 -7.27
N SER A 317 1.85 -37.73 -7.12
CA SER A 317 0.50 -37.72 -6.54
C SER A 317 0.48 -37.25 -5.07
N ASN A 318 1.59 -37.44 -4.34
CA ASN A 318 1.74 -36.95 -2.97
C ASN A 318 1.97 -35.43 -2.95
N ASP A 319 2.68 -34.88 -3.94
CA ASP A 319 2.85 -33.43 -4.07
C ASP A 319 1.49 -32.73 -4.20
N LEU A 320 0.59 -33.22 -5.06
CA LEU A 320 -0.74 -32.62 -5.24
C LEU A 320 -1.60 -32.68 -3.97
N LEU A 321 -1.47 -33.76 -3.19
CA LEU A 321 -2.15 -33.86 -1.88
C LEU A 321 -1.55 -32.87 -0.88
N ASP A 322 -0.23 -32.72 -0.84
CA ASP A 322 0.49 -31.73 -0.02
C ASP A 322 0.07 -30.31 -0.40
N LEU A 323 -0.02 -29.99 -1.70
CA LEU A 323 -0.50 -28.69 -2.19
C LEU A 323 -1.88 -28.37 -1.61
N LYS A 324 -2.83 -29.30 -1.77
CA LYS A 324 -4.20 -29.15 -1.27
C LYS A 324 -4.21 -28.88 0.24
N ASN A 325 -3.44 -29.66 1.01
CA ASN A 325 -3.38 -29.53 2.46
C ASN A 325 -2.73 -28.21 2.90
N LYS A 326 -1.66 -27.76 2.21
CA LYS A 326 -1.03 -26.46 2.47
C LYS A 326 -1.98 -25.31 2.20
N ILE A 327 -2.69 -25.33 1.07
CA ILE A 327 -3.66 -24.28 0.74
C ILE A 327 -4.82 -24.26 1.74
N PHE A 328 -5.31 -25.42 2.17
CA PHE A 328 -6.32 -25.51 3.24
C PHE A 328 -5.83 -24.85 4.54
N ARG A 329 -4.61 -25.18 4.98
CA ARG A 329 -4.01 -24.58 6.18
C ARG A 329 -3.83 -23.08 6.03
N ILE A 330 -3.26 -22.62 4.91
CA ILE A 330 -3.07 -21.18 4.66
C ILE A 330 -4.40 -20.42 4.75
N LYS A 331 -5.44 -20.95 4.11
CA LYS A 331 -6.76 -20.32 4.10
C LYS A 331 -7.37 -20.24 5.50
N ASN A 332 -7.37 -21.34 6.26
CA ASN A 332 -8.04 -21.41 7.56
C ASN A 332 -7.21 -20.76 8.68
N ASP A 333 -5.91 -21.02 8.71
CA ASP A 333 -5.05 -20.65 9.83
C ASP A 333 -4.58 -19.19 9.71
N TYR A 334 -4.40 -18.67 8.48
CA TYR A 334 -3.73 -17.38 8.27
C TYR A 334 -4.54 -16.34 7.49
N ARG A 335 -5.67 -16.71 6.88
CA ARG A 335 -6.48 -15.78 6.10
C ARG A 335 -7.86 -15.52 6.66
N ASN A 336 -8.74 -16.52 6.66
CA ASN A 336 -10.18 -16.29 6.84
C ASN A 336 -10.52 -15.55 8.14
N GLY A 337 -9.91 -15.94 9.27
CA GLY A 337 -10.15 -15.24 10.54
C GLY A 337 -9.54 -13.84 10.58
N TYR A 338 -8.32 -13.67 10.07
CA TYR A 338 -7.58 -12.41 10.23
C TYR A 338 -8.04 -11.30 9.28
N VAL A 339 -8.40 -11.65 8.04
CA VAL A 339 -8.85 -10.64 7.07
C VAL A 339 -10.19 -10.01 7.49
N HIS A 340 -11.04 -10.77 8.18
CA HIS A 340 -12.42 -10.38 8.43
C HIS A 340 -12.73 -10.03 9.89
N GLU A 341 -12.05 -10.63 10.87
CA GLU A 341 -12.55 -10.65 12.26
C GLU A 341 -11.54 -10.20 13.31
N LYS A 342 -10.22 -10.33 13.08
CA LYS A 342 -9.20 -10.08 14.10
C LYS A 342 -7.88 -9.55 13.55
N ASP A 343 -7.20 -8.76 14.36
CA ASP A 343 -5.82 -8.34 14.09
C ASP A 343 -4.88 -9.55 14.10
N MET A 344 -3.84 -9.52 13.26
CA MET A 344 -2.86 -10.59 13.15
C MET A 344 -1.63 -10.30 14.01
N PRO A 345 -1.36 -11.10 15.06
CA PRO A 345 -0.15 -10.96 15.86
C PRO A 345 1.11 -11.31 15.07
N LYS A 346 2.23 -10.67 15.42
CA LYS A 346 3.57 -10.92 14.83
C LYS A 346 3.92 -12.40 14.72
N ALA A 347 3.81 -13.14 15.81
CA ALA A 347 4.19 -14.55 15.85
C ALA A 347 3.33 -15.44 14.92
N VAL A 348 2.09 -15.05 14.65
CA VAL A 348 1.22 -15.74 13.69
C VAL A 348 1.65 -15.41 12.26
N PHE A 349 1.91 -14.13 11.98
CA PHE A 349 2.40 -13.71 10.67
C PHE A 349 3.76 -14.31 10.33
N GLU A 350 4.70 -14.37 11.28
CA GLU A 350 6.02 -14.97 11.07
C GLU A 350 5.92 -16.46 10.68
N LYS A 351 5.04 -17.24 11.33
CA LYS A 351 4.75 -18.63 10.93
C LYS A 351 4.15 -18.72 9.54
N PHE A 352 3.20 -17.84 9.20
CA PHE A 352 2.63 -17.81 7.87
C PHE A 352 3.70 -17.48 6.81
N ARG A 353 4.55 -16.51 7.11
CA ARG A 353 5.65 -16.06 6.28
C ARG A 353 6.64 -17.20 5.99
N GLU A 354 7.03 -17.97 7.00
CA GLU A 354 7.86 -19.17 6.83
C GLU A 354 7.23 -20.17 5.86
N ILE A 355 5.97 -20.55 6.11
CA ILE A 355 5.21 -21.50 5.28
C ILE A 355 5.10 -21.00 3.83
N ALA A 356 4.87 -19.70 3.63
CA ALA A 356 4.77 -19.12 2.30
C ALA A 356 6.12 -19.12 1.57
N PHE A 357 7.23 -18.82 2.26
CA PHE A 357 8.56 -18.90 1.65
C PHE A 357 8.97 -20.33 1.32
N GLU A 358 8.64 -21.31 2.17
CA GLU A 358 8.81 -22.73 1.84
C GLU A 358 7.99 -23.11 0.60
N PHE A 359 6.73 -22.67 0.55
CA PHE A 359 5.86 -22.87 -0.60
C PHE A 359 6.49 -22.33 -1.89
N PHE A 360 6.97 -21.09 -1.89
CA PHE A 360 7.57 -20.46 -3.07
C PHE A 360 8.98 -20.98 -3.39
N ASN A 361 9.71 -21.56 -2.45
CA ASN A 361 10.97 -22.25 -2.74
C ASN A 361 10.75 -23.63 -3.36
N TYR A 362 9.63 -24.30 -3.04
CA TYR A 362 9.36 -25.65 -3.50
C TYR A 362 8.61 -25.69 -4.85
N TRP A 363 7.44 -25.06 -4.89
CA TRP A 363 6.46 -25.30 -5.95
C TRP A 363 6.83 -24.79 -7.34
N PRO A 364 7.42 -23.59 -7.51
CA PRO A 364 7.88 -23.12 -8.82
C PRO A 364 8.95 -24.03 -9.44
N LEU A 365 9.71 -24.78 -8.63
CA LEU A 365 10.69 -25.74 -9.15
C LEU A 365 10.02 -26.95 -9.80
N LYS A 366 8.87 -27.36 -9.27
CA LYS A 366 8.15 -28.59 -9.64
C LYS A 366 7.31 -28.45 -10.93
N ILE A 367 6.87 -27.25 -11.24
CA ILE A 367 5.91 -26.97 -12.34
C ILE A 367 6.59 -26.56 -13.66
N LYS A 368 7.92 -26.69 -13.76
CA LYS A 368 8.61 -26.41 -15.02
C LYS A 368 8.13 -27.40 -16.09
N LYS A 369 7.59 -26.89 -17.21
CA LYS A 369 7.58 -27.66 -18.46
C LYS A 369 9.05 -27.82 -18.86
N ASP A 370 9.51 -29.05 -19.07
CA ASP A 370 10.72 -29.24 -19.85
C ASP A 370 10.49 -28.53 -21.18
N LYS A 371 11.39 -27.59 -21.50
CA LYS A 371 11.31 -26.79 -22.72
C LYS A 371 11.49 -27.67 -23.93
#